data_AF-A6G8T5-F1
#
_entry.id   AF-A6G8T5-F1
#
_cell.length_a   1.000
_cell.length_b   1.000
_cell.length_c   1.000
_cell.angle_alpha   90.00
_cell.angle_beta   90.00
_cell.angle_gamma   90.00
#
_symmetry.space_group_name_H-M   'P 1'
#
loop_
_entity.id
_entity.type
_entity.pdbx_description
1 polymer ?
#
loop_
_entity_poly.entity_id
_entity_poly.type
_entity_poly.pdbx_seq_one_letter_code
_entity_poly.pdbx_strand_id
1 'polypeptide(L)'
;MEWTSDAIRQTTAVTDFMLGGASLACVLSLLPARKLAPFKVAVWMLALALMGVAALMGGVRFGLVLPESTSAALKIPFNLCLGLTVSLFAVGVIVDRFAEALARKLAPVLVLAGLGFFAITQVVPGSFLIFLAYEALALLFALGAYLSLLRSPLRGAGWMAAGIGLSIAAAAVQATKALSFSLGSLAFDANGVFHLMQTAAVGMIAWGLRQGLDASPGVNGSAPTELGSAH
;
A
#
# COMPACT_ATOMS: atom_id res chain seq x y z
N MET A 1 23.40 -19.45 5.88
CA MET A 1 21.93 -19.26 5.95
C MET A 1 21.32 -20.24 4.99
N GLU A 2 20.33 -21.00 5.44
CA GLU A 2 19.65 -22.03 4.64
C GLU A 2 18.18 -21.63 4.43
N TRP A 3 17.60 -22.08 3.32
CA TRP A 3 16.18 -21.93 3.05
C TRP A 3 15.37 -22.85 3.98
N THR A 4 14.18 -22.40 4.38
CA THR A 4 13.26 -23.21 5.16
C THR A 4 12.74 -24.39 4.35
N SER A 5 12.58 -25.55 4.99
CA SER A 5 11.93 -26.75 4.44
C SER A 5 10.42 -26.81 4.74
N ASP A 6 9.89 -25.86 5.51
CA ASP A 6 8.47 -25.76 5.83
C ASP A 6 7.70 -25.18 4.63
N ALA A 7 6.80 -25.98 4.05
CA ALA A 7 6.02 -25.61 2.87
C ALA A 7 5.20 -24.32 3.06
N ILE A 8 4.63 -24.08 4.25
CA ILE A 8 3.84 -22.87 4.53
C ILE A 8 4.76 -21.64 4.58
N ARG A 9 5.93 -21.78 5.18
CA ARG A 9 6.91 -20.68 5.22
C ARG A 9 7.46 -20.38 3.83
N GLN A 10 7.65 -21.39 2.99
CA GLN A 10 8.08 -21.21 1.61
C GLN A 10 7.05 -20.43 0.78
N THR A 11 5.77 -20.81 0.83
CA THR A 11 4.71 -20.10 0.11
C THR A 11 4.48 -18.69 0.66
N THR A 12 4.55 -18.51 1.97
CA THR A 12 4.50 -17.17 2.59
C THR A 12 5.63 -16.30 2.06
N ALA A 13 6.86 -16.83 2.02
CA ALA A 13 8.00 -16.10 1.50
C ALA A 13 7.87 -15.72 0.02
N VAL A 14 7.41 -16.65 -0.82
CA VAL A 14 7.17 -16.41 -2.25
C VAL A 14 6.12 -15.32 -2.45
N THR A 15 5.01 -15.41 -1.72
CA THR A 15 3.92 -14.42 -1.83
C THR A 15 4.33 -13.04 -1.30
N ASP A 16 5.17 -12.97 -0.27
CA ASP A 16 5.83 -11.74 0.18
C ASP A 16 6.72 -11.13 -0.92
N PHE A 17 7.56 -11.94 -1.57
CA PHE A 17 8.39 -11.46 -2.67
C PHE A 17 7.55 -11.00 -3.87
N MET A 18 6.44 -11.67 -4.15
CA MET A 18 5.48 -11.25 -5.18
C MET A 18 4.86 -9.88 -4.85
N LEU A 19 4.39 -9.69 -3.62
CA LEU A 19 3.85 -8.41 -3.15
C LEU A 19 4.92 -7.31 -3.20
N GLY A 20 6.15 -7.63 -2.78
CA GLY A 20 7.31 -6.74 -2.86
C GLY A 20 7.59 -6.28 -4.28
N GLY A 21 7.72 -7.24 -5.20
CA GLY A 21 7.95 -6.98 -6.61
C GLY A 21 6.82 -6.19 -7.27
N ALA A 22 5.57 -6.56 -7.00
CA ALA A 22 4.40 -5.85 -7.54
C ALA A 22 4.33 -4.40 -7.06
N SER A 23 4.59 -4.16 -5.76
CA SER A 23 4.62 -2.82 -5.19
C SER A 23 5.71 -1.95 -5.83
N LEU A 24 6.91 -2.49 -6.03
CA LEU A 24 8.00 -1.79 -6.71
C LEU A 24 7.72 -1.58 -8.20
N ALA A 25 7.10 -2.53 -8.88
CA ALA A 25 6.66 -2.35 -10.27
C ALA A 25 5.63 -1.20 -10.38
N CYS A 26 4.74 -1.06 -9.41
CA CYS A 26 3.81 0.07 -9.33
C CYS A 26 4.54 1.40 -9.08
N VAL A 27 5.61 1.41 -8.28
CA VAL A 27 6.48 2.61 -8.16
C VAL A 27 7.07 2.99 -9.51
N LEU A 28 7.61 2.02 -10.25
CA LEU A 28 8.20 2.26 -11.57
C LEU A 28 7.16 2.77 -12.58
N SER A 29 5.94 2.24 -12.55
CA SER A 29 4.86 2.67 -13.45
C SER A 29 4.42 4.11 -13.20
N LEU A 30 4.62 4.65 -11.99
CA LEU A 30 4.29 6.03 -11.63
C LEU A 30 5.41 7.04 -11.94
N LEU A 31 6.63 6.59 -12.25
CA LEU A 31 7.76 7.48 -12.58
C LEU A 31 7.44 8.52 -13.67
N PRO A 32 6.79 8.17 -14.79
CA PRO A 32 6.48 9.14 -15.84
C PRO A 32 5.53 10.24 -15.38
N ALA A 33 4.67 9.97 -14.38
CA ALA A 33 3.68 10.90 -13.89
C ALA A 33 4.22 11.90 -12.84
N ARG A 34 5.49 11.79 -12.43
CA ARG A 34 6.11 12.66 -11.40
C ARG A 34 5.98 14.15 -11.69
N LYS A 35 5.98 14.56 -12.96
CA LYS A 35 5.86 15.98 -13.33
C LYS A 35 4.41 16.49 -13.32
N LEU A 36 3.42 15.58 -13.37
CA LEU A 36 2.00 15.95 -13.44
C LEU A 36 1.45 16.40 -12.09
N ALA A 37 1.80 15.68 -11.03
CA ALA A 37 1.38 15.98 -9.66
C ALA A 37 2.49 15.57 -8.68
N PRO A 38 3.58 16.37 -8.57
CA PRO A 38 4.83 15.93 -7.94
C PRO A 38 4.67 15.48 -6.50
N PHE A 39 3.86 16.18 -5.70
CA PHE A 39 3.62 15.81 -4.32
C PHE A 39 2.78 14.53 -4.20
N LYS A 40 1.62 14.49 -4.89
CA LYS A 40 0.75 13.31 -4.93
C LYS A 40 1.52 12.05 -5.32
N VAL A 41 2.25 12.14 -6.43
CA VAL A 41 3.02 11.01 -6.97
C VAL A 41 4.14 10.62 -6.00
N ALA A 42 4.87 11.57 -5.41
CA ALA A 42 5.91 11.26 -4.43
C ALA A 42 5.36 10.54 -3.19
N VAL A 43 4.22 10.98 -2.65
CA VAL A 43 3.56 10.33 -1.49
C VAL A 43 3.16 8.90 -1.81
N TRP A 44 2.48 8.67 -2.94
CA TRP A 44 2.06 7.34 -3.36
C TRP A 44 3.25 6.42 -3.68
N MET A 45 4.25 6.93 -4.39
CA MET A 45 5.48 6.17 -4.66
C MET A 45 6.21 5.78 -3.37
N LEU A 46 6.27 6.68 -2.38
CA LEU A 46 6.93 6.37 -1.11
C LEU A 46 6.14 5.33 -0.31
N ALA A 47 4.81 5.44 -0.24
CA ALA A 47 3.97 4.42 0.39
C ALA A 47 4.14 3.03 -0.25
N LEU A 48 4.09 2.96 -1.59
CA LEU A 48 4.30 1.72 -2.35
C LEU A 48 5.73 1.18 -2.19
N ALA A 49 6.74 2.04 -2.18
CA ALA A 49 8.13 1.63 -1.99
C ALA A 49 8.34 1.03 -0.58
N LEU A 50 7.83 1.68 0.46
CA LEU A 50 7.94 1.18 1.84
C LEU A 50 7.21 -0.15 2.02
N MET A 51 6.01 -0.31 1.44
CA MET A 51 5.30 -1.59 1.41
C MET A 51 6.13 -2.65 0.68
N GLY A 52 6.71 -2.30 -0.47
CA GLY A 52 7.57 -3.19 -1.24
C GLY A 52 8.76 -3.68 -0.42
N VAL A 53 9.47 -2.76 0.23
CA VAL A 53 10.62 -3.08 1.10
C VAL A 53 10.18 -3.93 2.30
N ALA A 54 9.06 -3.62 2.95
CA ALA A 54 8.52 -4.42 4.05
C ALA A 54 8.21 -5.86 3.61
N ALA A 55 7.55 -6.05 2.46
CA ALA A 55 7.21 -7.36 1.93
C ALA A 55 8.47 -8.16 1.53
N LEU A 56 9.47 -7.52 0.91
CA LEU A 56 10.76 -8.17 0.63
C LEU A 56 11.46 -8.64 1.92
N MET A 57 11.43 -7.83 2.98
CA MET A 57 11.96 -8.23 4.30
C MET A 57 11.14 -9.37 4.92
N GLY A 58 9.82 -9.37 4.74
CA GLY A 58 8.93 -10.49 5.08
C GLY A 58 9.36 -11.78 4.38
N GLY A 59 9.58 -11.71 3.07
CA GLY A 59 10.04 -12.83 2.25
C GLY A 59 11.35 -13.44 2.75
N VAL A 60 12.33 -12.59 3.09
CA VAL A 60 13.59 -13.04 3.71
C VAL A 60 13.35 -13.68 5.08
N ARG A 61 12.52 -13.06 5.92
CA ARG A 61 12.22 -13.53 7.29
C ARG A 61 11.51 -14.87 7.30
N PHE A 62 10.56 -15.10 6.40
CA PHE A 62 9.82 -16.36 6.31
C PHE A 62 10.62 -17.41 5.54
N GLY A 63 11.31 -17.03 4.47
CA GLY A 63 12.01 -17.96 3.57
C GLY A 63 13.31 -18.51 4.13
N LEU A 64 14.02 -17.76 4.97
CA LEU A 64 15.30 -18.20 5.55
C LEU A 64 15.15 -18.70 7.00
N VAL A 65 15.98 -19.67 7.36
CA VAL A 65 16.22 -20.02 8.76
C VAL A 65 17.24 -19.02 9.32
N LEU A 66 16.75 -18.01 10.02
CA LEU A 66 17.56 -16.91 10.57
C LEU A 66 17.82 -17.11 12.07
N PRO A 67 19.03 -16.76 12.57
CA PRO A 67 19.26 -16.61 14.01
C PRO A 67 18.26 -15.63 14.64
N GLU A 68 17.91 -15.84 15.90
CA GLU A 68 16.95 -15.00 16.62
C GLU A 68 17.34 -13.52 16.61
N SER A 69 18.63 -13.21 16.76
CA SER A 69 19.17 -11.85 16.72
C SER A 69 18.95 -11.17 15.36
N THR A 70 19.20 -11.87 14.25
CA THR A 70 18.95 -11.37 12.89
C THR A 70 17.46 -11.22 12.63
N SER A 71 16.66 -12.19 13.05
CA SER A 71 15.19 -12.13 12.95
C SER A 71 14.62 -10.95 13.73
N ALA A 72 15.16 -10.66 14.92
CA ALA A 72 14.79 -9.50 15.74
C ALA A 72 15.23 -8.19 15.08
N ALA A 73 16.46 -8.12 14.56
CA ALA A 73 16.97 -6.94 13.87
C ALA A 73 16.14 -6.57 12.63
N LEU A 74 15.70 -7.57 11.84
CA LEU A 74 14.83 -7.34 10.67
C LEU A 74 13.43 -6.84 11.03
N LYS A 75 12.91 -7.15 12.22
CA LYS A 75 11.58 -6.65 12.65
C LYS A 75 11.54 -5.14 12.75
N ILE A 76 12.66 -4.51 13.09
CA ILE A 76 12.75 -3.05 13.30
C ILE A 76 12.43 -2.29 12.01
N PRO A 77 13.21 -2.43 10.91
CA PRO A 77 12.91 -1.75 9.66
C PRO A 77 11.59 -2.22 9.03
N PHE A 78 11.20 -3.49 9.24
CA PHE A 78 9.91 -4.02 8.80
C PHE A 78 8.73 -3.24 9.42
N ASN A 79 8.66 -3.13 10.74
CA ASN A 79 7.59 -2.41 11.42
C ASN A 79 7.60 -0.91 11.10
N LEU A 80 8.79 -0.31 10.94
CA LEU A 80 8.92 1.09 10.53
C LEU A 80 8.32 1.31 9.13
N CYS A 81 8.66 0.45 8.18
CA CYS A 81 8.14 0.53 6.81
C CYS A 81 6.62 0.35 6.77
N LEU A 82 6.06 -0.58 7.55
CA LEU A 82 4.61 -0.77 7.64
C LEU A 82 3.91 0.48 8.23
N GLY A 83 4.42 0.99 9.35
CA GLY A 83 3.86 2.19 10.00
C GLY A 83 3.84 3.41 9.07
N LEU A 84 4.95 3.64 8.36
CA LEU A 84 5.06 4.74 7.42
C LEU A 84 4.22 4.53 6.15
N THR A 85 4.09 3.29 5.66
CA THR A 85 3.20 2.94 4.54
C THR A 85 1.77 3.40 4.83
N VAL A 86 1.19 2.99 5.98
CA VAL A 86 -0.19 3.32 6.36
C VAL A 86 -0.37 4.84 6.48
N SER A 87 0.62 5.52 7.08
CA SER A 87 0.62 6.98 7.26
C SER A 87 0.58 7.72 5.93
N LEU A 88 1.46 7.34 5.00
CA LEU A 88 1.57 7.97 3.68
C LEU A 88 0.39 7.62 2.79
N PHE A 89 -0.18 6.43 2.96
CA PHE A 89 -1.44 6.06 2.31
C PHE A 89 -2.56 7.04 2.69
N ALA A 90 -2.72 7.33 3.98
CA ALA A 90 -3.68 8.32 4.46
C ALA A 90 -3.39 9.74 3.93
N VAL A 91 -2.11 10.14 3.84
CA VAL A 91 -1.74 11.42 3.18
C VAL A 91 -2.19 11.43 1.73
N GLY A 92 -1.94 10.35 0.98
CA GLY A 92 -2.33 10.22 -0.43
C GLY A 92 -3.85 10.33 -0.63
N VAL A 93 -4.63 9.71 0.27
CA VAL A 93 -6.09 9.84 0.30
C VAL A 93 -6.52 11.29 0.54
N ILE A 94 -5.87 12.01 1.45
CA ILE A 94 -6.20 13.41 1.76
C ILE A 94 -5.93 14.32 0.55
N VAL A 95 -4.85 14.06 -0.19
CA VAL A 95 -4.56 14.77 -1.45
C VAL A 95 -5.73 14.62 -2.42
N ASP A 96 -6.22 13.40 -2.60
CA ASP A 96 -7.25 13.08 -3.59
C ASP A 96 -8.65 13.57 -3.19
N ARG A 97 -8.98 13.50 -1.89
CA ARG A 97 -10.32 13.83 -1.42
C ARG A 97 -10.52 15.30 -1.09
N PHE A 98 -9.48 15.97 -0.60
CA PHE A 98 -9.58 17.34 -0.10
C PHE A 98 -8.73 18.27 -0.95
N ALA A 99 -7.45 18.42 -0.62
CA ALA A 99 -6.52 19.28 -1.33
C ALA A 99 -5.07 18.96 -0.92
N GLU A 100 -4.14 19.21 -1.84
CA GLU A 100 -2.70 19.08 -1.58
C GLU A 100 -2.22 19.95 -0.40
N ALA A 101 -2.73 21.17 -0.26
CA ALA A 101 -2.34 22.08 0.82
C ALA A 101 -2.67 21.49 2.20
N LEU A 102 -3.86 20.90 2.36
CA LEU A 102 -4.26 20.24 3.60
C LEU A 102 -3.40 18.99 3.85
N ALA A 103 -3.15 18.18 2.82
CA ALA A 103 -2.31 17.00 2.92
C ALA A 103 -0.88 17.35 3.38
N ARG A 104 -0.27 18.41 2.82
CA ARG A 104 1.05 18.90 3.23
C ARG A 104 1.08 19.35 4.69
N LYS A 105 0.02 20.03 5.15
CA LYS A 105 -0.12 20.45 6.55
C LYS A 105 -0.26 19.26 7.51
N LEU A 106 -1.00 18.22 7.10
CA LEU A 106 -1.25 17.04 7.93
C LEU A 106 -0.16 15.96 7.82
N ALA A 107 0.66 15.98 6.76
CA ALA A 107 1.69 14.96 6.53
C ALA A 107 2.66 14.79 7.72
N PRO A 108 3.19 15.85 8.35
CA PRO A 108 4.04 15.68 9.53
C PRO A 108 3.33 14.96 10.68
N VAL A 109 2.06 15.29 10.93
CA VAL A 109 1.26 14.66 12.00
C VAL A 109 1.01 13.18 11.70
N LEU A 110 0.66 12.85 10.46
CA LEU A 110 0.43 11.46 10.05
C LEU A 110 1.73 10.64 10.05
N VAL A 111 2.85 11.22 9.60
CA VAL A 111 4.17 10.56 9.71
C VAL A 111 4.55 10.33 11.16
N LEU A 112 4.32 11.31 12.05
CA LEU A 112 4.53 11.14 13.49
C LEU A 112 3.61 10.05 14.07
N ALA A 113 2.38 9.90 13.58
CA ALA A 113 1.51 8.80 13.98
C ALA A 113 2.08 7.44 13.56
N GLY A 114 2.63 7.32 12.34
CA GLY A 114 3.36 6.12 11.89
C GLY A 114 4.60 5.80 12.72
N LEU A 115 5.37 6.83 13.09
CA LEU A 115 6.52 6.68 13.99
C LEU A 115 6.09 6.30 15.41
N GLY A 116 4.98 6.86 15.89
CA GLY A 116 4.38 6.49 17.18
C GLY A 116 3.92 5.04 17.20
N PHE A 117 3.25 4.58 16.14
CA PHE A 117 2.92 3.17 15.94
C PHE A 117 4.19 2.31 15.99
N PHE A 118 5.22 2.67 15.21
CA PHE A 118 6.50 1.95 15.22
C PHE A 118 7.09 1.88 16.63
N ALA A 119 7.14 2.98 17.37
CA ALA A 119 7.66 3.02 18.74
C ALA A 119 6.89 2.08 19.67
N ILE A 120 5.55 2.05 19.58
CA ILE A 120 4.70 1.12 20.34
C ILE A 120 5.07 -0.34 20.04
N THR A 121 5.31 -0.69 18.77
CA THR A 121 5.72 -2.06 18.41
C THR A 121 7.06 -2.50 18.97
N GLN A 122 7.91 -1.56 19.40
CA GLN A 122 9.21 -1.88 19.99
C GLN A 122 9.11 -2.23 21.48
N VAL A 123 8.06 -1.78 22.16
CA VAL A 123 7.93 -1.90 23.62
C VAL A 123 6.74 -2.76 24.06
N VAL A 124 5.74 -2.97 23.21
CA VAL A 124 4.57 -3.80 23.50
C VAL A 124 4.69 -5.16 22.81
N PRO A 125 4.91 -6.26 23.56
CA PRO A 125 4.88 -7.60 22.98
C PRO A 125 3.52 -7.90 22.34
N GLY A 126 3.50 -8.57 21.20
CA GLY A 126 2.24 -8.94 20.54
C GLY A 126 1.46 -7.77 19.95
N SER A 127 2.12 -6.66 19.60
CA SER A 127 1.51 -5.45 19.04
C SER A 127 0.83 -5.61 17.67
N PHE A 128 0.68 -6.82 17.15
CA PHE A 128 0.02 -7.09 15.87
C PHE A 128 -1.43 -6.57 15.85
N LEU A 129 -2.16 -6.71 16.96
CA LEU A 129 -3.53 -6.17 17.04
C LEU A 129 -3.56 -4.63 16.97
N ILE A 130 -2.54 -3.96 17.52
CA ILE A 130 -2.39 -2.50 17.45
C ILE A 130 -2.13 -2.08 16.00
N PHE A 131 -1.29 -2.82 15.28
CA PHE A 131 -1.07 -2.60 13.85
C PHE A 131 -2.37 -2.76 13.06
N LEU A 132 -3.08 -3.85 13.28
CA LEU A 132 -4.33 -4.13 12.59
C LEU A 132 -5.39 -3.04 12.84
N ALA A 133 -5.49 -2.53 14.07
CA ALA A 133 -6.38 -1.41 14.38
C ALA A 133 -5.95 -0.11 13.66
N TYR A 134 -4.65 0.19 13.66
CA TYR A 134 -4.11 1.38 12.98
C TYR A 134 -4.36 1.31 11.46
N GLU A 135 -4.07 0.17 10.85
CA GLU A 135 -4.33 -0.10 9.43
C GLU A 135 -5.82 -0.03 9.11
N ALA A 136 -6.68 -0.68 9.89
CA ALA A 136 -8.12 -0.69 9.67
C ALA A 136 -8.71 0.72 9.68
N LEU A 137 -8.30 1.58 10.62
CA LEU A 137 -8.75 2.97 10.68
C LEU A 137 -8.36 3.74 9.41
N ALA A 138 -7.12 3.60 8.95
CA ALA A 138 -6.65 4.25 7.74
C ALA A 138 -7.35 3.73 6.48
N LEU A 139 -7.56 2.42 6.36
CA LEU A 139 -8.22 1.81 5.21
C LEU A 139 -9.72 2.12 5.17
N LEU A 140 -10.41 2.15 6.32
CA LEU A 140 -11.82 2.56 6.39
C LEU A 140 -11.99 4.03 6.03
N PHE A 141 -11.11 4.90 6.53
CA PHE A 141 -11.06 6.30 6.10
C PHE A 141 -10.85 6.40 4.59
N ALA A 142 -9.90 5.67 4.04
CA ALA A 142 -9.61 5.65 2.61
C ALA A 142 -10.78 5.14 1.78
N LEU A 143 -11.43 4.06 2.21
CA LEU A 143 -12.59 3.50 1.53
C LEU A 143 -13.73 4.51 1.50
N GLY A 144 -14.07 5.12 2.65
CA GLY A 144 -15.09 6.17 2.73
C GLY A 144 -14.78 7.35 1.81
N ALA A 145 -13.52 7.79 1.78
CA ALA A 145 -13.06 8.86 0.89
C ALA A 145 -13.25 8.50 -0.58
N TYR A 146 -12.77 7.35 -1.06
CA TYR A 146 -12.90 6.96 -2.47
C TYR A 146 -14.32 6.58 -2.87
N LEU A 147 -15.12 5.99 -1.98
CA LEU A 147 -16.55 5.78 -2.23
C LEU A 147 -17.28 7.11 -2.43
N SER A 148 -16.95 8.15 -1.64
CA SER A 148 -17.52 9.49 -1.84
C SER A 148 -17.08 10.13 -3.16
N LEU A 149 -15.90 9.76 -3.68
CA LEU A 149 -15.36 10.23 -4.96
C LEU A 149 -15.91 9.47 -6.17
N LEU A 150 -16.72 8.42 -6.01
CA LEU A 150 -17.39 7.75 -7.14
C LEU A 150 -18.36 8.67 -7.89
N ARG A 151 -18.84 9.72 -7.22
CA ARG A 151 -19.71 10.76 -7.81
C ARG A 151 -18.92 11.97 -8.34
N SER A 152 -17.59 11.96 -8.21
CA SER A 152 -16.68 13.02 -8.64
C SER A 152 -16.07 12.71 -10.01
N PRO A 153 -15.59 13.71 -10.78
CA PRO A 153 -14.87 13.50 -12.03
C PRO A 153 -13.50 12.81 -11.87
N LEU A 154 -13.08 12.44 -10.64
CA LEU A 154 -11.82 11.75 -10.42
C LEU A 154 -11.84 10.32 -11.01
N ARG A 155 -11.30 10.18 -12.23
CA ARG A 155 -11.14 8.88 -12.88
C ARG A 155 -10.28 7.95 -12.02
N GLY A 156 -10.62 6.67 -12.01
CA GLY A 156 -9.91 5.67 -11.21
C GLY A 156 -10.36 5.54 -9.76
N ALA A 157 -11.24 6.41 -9.22
CA ALA A 157 -11.75 6.30 -7.85
C ALA A 157 -12.39 4.93 -7.54
N GLY A 158 -13.08 4.32 -8.53
CA GLY A 158 -13.64 2.97 -8.41
C GLY A 158 -12.59 1.88 -8.23
N TRP A 159 -11.46 1.98 -8.95
CA TRP A 159 -10.35 1.04 -8.81
C TRP A 159 -9.62 1.21 -7.48
N MET A 160 -9.47 2.46 -7.02
CA MET A 160 -8.95 2.75 -5.67
C MET A 160 -9.84 2.13 -4.60
N ALA A 161 -11.15 2.37 -4.67
CA ALA A 161 -12.11 1.80 -3.71
C ALA A 161 -12.12 0.27 -3.73
N ALA A 162 -12.09 -0.36 -4.91
CA ALA A 162 -12.03 -1.80 -5.05
C ALA A 162 -10.74 -2.40 -4.46
N GLY A 163 -9.58 -1.80 -4.74
CA GLY A 163 -8.31 -2.22 -4.17
C GLY A 163 -8.29 -2.06 -2.65
N ILE A 164 -8.75 -0.93 -2.11
CA ILE A 164 -8.85 -0.71 -0.65
C ILE A 164 -9.81 -1.72 -0.01
N GLY A 165 -10.96 -1.98 -0.63
CA GLY A 165 -11.91 -2.99 -0.16
C GLY A 165 -11.29 -4.39 -0.14
N LEU A 166 -10.50 -4.73 -1.16
CA LEU A 166 -9.77 -5.99 -1.22
C LEU A 166 -8.68 -6.07 -0.14
N SER A 167 -7.96 -4.98 0.14
CA SER A 167 -6.99 -4.90 1.25
C SER A 167 -7.66 -5.10 2.61
N ILE A 168 -8.84 -4.52 2.84
CA ILE A 168 -9.62 -4.75 4.08
C ILE A 168 -10.02 -6.22 4.20
N ALA A 169 -10.51 -6.82 3.11
CA ALA A 169 -10.85 -8.24 3.09
C ALA A 169 -9.61 -9.13 3.35
N ALA A 170 -8.46 -8.77 2.78
CA ALA A 170 -7.19 -9.46 3.01
C ALA A 170 -6.80 -9.39 4.50
N ALA A 171 -6.84 -8.20 5.11
CA ALA A 171 -6.53 -8.02 6.52
C ALA A 171 -7.46 -8.85 7.42
N ALA A 172 -8.76 -8.95 7.08
CA ALA A 172 -9.71 -9.82 7.78
C ALA A 172 -9.35 -11.31 7.65
N VAL A 173 -8.94 -11.77 6.47
CA VAL A 173 -8.43 -13.15 6.27
C VAL A 173 -7.21 -13.40 7.16
N GLN A 174 -6.25 -12.48 7.18
CA GLN A 174 -5.05 -12.60 8.02
C GLN A 174 -5.38 -12.65 9.51
N ALA A 175 -6.26 -11.76 9.96
CA ALA A 175 -6.62 -11.60 11.36
C ALA A 175 -7.39 -12.81 11.92
N THR A 176 -8.32 -13.36 11.14
CA THR A 176 -9.14 -14.51 11.55
C THR A 176 -8.39 -15.83 11.48
N LYS A 177 -7.33 -15.91 10.67
CA LYS A 177 -6.62 -17.16 10.34
C LYS A 177 -7.55 -18.26 9.81
N ALA A 178 -8.73 -17.88 9.31
CA ALA A 178 -9.80 -18.82 8.98
C ALA A 178 -9.62 -19.52 7.63
N LEU A 179 -8.68 -19.04 6.81
CA LEU A 179 -8.47 -19.54 5.46
C LEU A 179 -7.07 -20.14 5.31
N SER A 180 -7.04 -21.42 4.94
CA SER A 180 -5.84 -22.14 4.52
C SER A 180 -6.24 -23.16 3.45
N PHE A 181 -5.42 -23.34 2.43
CA PHE A 181 -5.68 -24.33 1.38
C PHE A 181 -4.37 -24.85 0.78
N SER A 182 -4.45 -25.95 0.04
CA SER A 182 -3.32 -26.51 -0.70
C SER A 182 -3.64 -26.61 -2.19
N LEU A 183 -2.66 -26.29 -3.02
CA LEU A 183 -2.72 -26.47 -4.47
C LEU A 183 -1.54 -27.36 -4.89
N GLY A 184 -1.80 -28.66 -5.03
CA GLY A 184 -0.73 -29.65 -5.23
C GLY A 184 0.21 -29.68 -4.02
N SER A 185 1.50 -29.42 -4.25
CA SER A 185 2.53 -29.35 -3.20
C SER A 185 2.62 -27.99 -2.50
N LEU A 186 1.89 -26.98 -2.95
CA LEU A 186 1.90 -25.64 -2.35
C LEU A 186 0.86 -25.55 -1.24
N ALA A 187 1.27 -25.22 -0.02
CA ALA A 187 0.37 -25.01 1.12
C ALA A 187 0.30 -23.53 1.46
N PHE A 188 -0.90 -22.95 1.48
CA PHE A 188 -1.13 -21.54 1.80
C PHE A 188 -1.86 -21.43 3.15
N ASP A 189 -1.30 -20.65 4.05
CA ASP A 189 -1.98 -20.19 5.26
C ASP A 189 -2.61 -18.80 5.03
N ALA A 190 -3.19 -18.23 6.08
CA ALA A 190 -3.82 -16.92 6.01
C ALA A 190 -2.84 -15.79 5.60
N ASN A 191 -1.54 -15.91 5.89
CA ASN A 191 -0.55 -14.91 5.46
C ASN A 191 -0.28 -15.01 3.96
N GLY A 192 -0.10 -16.22 3.45
CA GLY A 192 0.05 -16.45 2.01
C GLY A 192 -1.15 -15.91 1.22
N VAL A 193 -2.37 -16.16 1.71
CA VAL A 193 -3.58 -15.62 1.07
C VAL A 193 -3.67 -14.09 1.19
N PHE A 194 -3.35 -13.54 2.35
CA PHE A 194 -3.27 -12.09 2.56
C PHE A 194 -2.36 -11.41 1.54
N HIS A 195 -1.13 -11.93 1.34
CA HIS A 195 -0.17 -11.35 0.38
C HIS A 195 -0.67 -11.43 -1.06
N LEU A 196 -1.34 -12.51 -1.46
CA LEU A 196 -1.92 -12.65 -2.81
C LEU A 196 -3.04 -11.63 -3.04
N MET A 197 -3.97 -11.50 -2.09
CA MET A 197 -5.04 -10.51 -2.16
C MET A 197 -4.48 -9.08 -2.16
N GLN A 198 -3.49 -8.81 -1.31
CA GLN A 198 -2.81 -7.52 -1.25
C GLN A 198 -2.06 -7.20 -2.53
N THR A 199 -1.43 -8.19 -3.18
CA THR A 199 -0.77 -8.02 -4.48
C THR A 199 -1.75 -7.53 -5.54
N ALA A 200 -2.94 -8.16 -5.62
CA ALA A 200 -4.00 -7.71 -6.52
C ALA A 200 -4.53 -6.32 -6.15
N ALA A 201 -4.73 -6.05 -4.85
CA ALA A 201 -5.19 -4.77 -4.34
C ALA A 201 -4.24 -3.61 -4.72
N VAL A 202 -2.93 -3.82 -4.57
CA VAL A 202 -1.90 -2.86 -4.95
C VAL A 202 -1.93 -2.57 -6.44
N GLY A 203 -2.14 -3.59 -7.28
CA GLY A 203 -2.34 -3.41 -8.71
C GLY A 203 -3.57 -2.55 -9.03
N MET A 204 -4.71 -2.80 -8.38
CA MET A 204 -5.93 -2.00 -8.54
C MET A 204 -5.73 -0.55 -8.10
N ILE A 205 -5.06 -0.32 -6.97
CA ILE A 205 -4.73 1.00 -6.44
C ILE A 205 -3.81 1.75 -7.42
N ALA A 206 -2.73 1.13 -7.88
CA ALA A 206 -1.82 1.77 -8.83
C ALA A 206 -2.51 2.10 -10.17
N TRP A 207 -3.38 1.21 -10.65
CA TRP A 207 -4.17 1.43 -11.85
C TRP A 207 -5.18 2.58 -11.70
N GLY A 208 -5.89 2.64 -10.57
CA GLY A 208 -6.80 3.72 -10.24
C GLY A 208 -6.07 5.06 -10.13
N LEU A 209 -4.94 5.08 -9.44
CA LEU A 209 -4.09 6.25 -9.31
C LEU A 209 -3.62 6.77 -10.68
N ARG A 210 -3.20 5.86 -11.58
CA ARG A 210 -2.73 6.24 -12.91
C ARG A 210 -3.84 6.90 -13.73
N GLN A 211 -5.04 6.32 -13.73
CA GLN A 211 -6.19 6.94 -14.39
C GLN A 211 -6.52 8.33 -13.84
N GLY A 212 -6.42 8.54 -12.52
CA GLY A 212 -6.67 9.83 -11.91
C GLY A 212 -5.64 10.90 -12.29
N LEU A 213 -4.37 10.48 -12.47
CA LEU A 213 -3.29 11.37 -12.90
C LEU A 213 -3.42 11.76 -14.37
N ASP A 214 -3.75 10.80 -15.24
CA ASP A 214 -3.91 11.03 -16.68
C ASP A 214 -5.15 11.89 -16.99
N ALA A 215 -6.13 11.94 -16.09
CA ALA A 215 -7.37 12.71 -16.23
C ALA A 215 -7.26 14.19 -15.79
N SER A 216 -6.16 14.59 -15.16
CA SER A 216 -6.04 15.93 -14.59
C SER A 216 -5.86 16.97 -15.71
N PRO A 217 -6.65 18.07 -15.72
CA PRO A 217 -6.65 19.07 -16.79
C PRO A 217 -5.36 19.90 -16.75
N GLY A 218 -4.32 19.33 -17.33
CA GLY A 218 -3.03 19.95 -17.66
C GLY A 218 -2.28 19.18 -18.75
N VAL A 219 -2.88 18.10 -19.27
CA VAL A 219 -2.23 17.13 -20.16
C VAL A 219 -2.70 17.23 -21.61
N ASN A 220 -3.87 17.80 -21.87
CA ASN A 220 -4.29 18.10 -23.23
C ASN A 220 -3.98 19.55 -23.53
N GLY A 221 -2.82 19.79 -24.14
CA GLY A 221 -2.47 21.05 -24.80
C GLY A 221 -3.35 21.34 -26.02
N SER A 222 -4.67 21.22 -25.90
CA SER A 222 -5.56 21.94 -26.80
C SER A 222 -5.49 23.40 -26.37
N ALA A 223 -4.62 24.15 -27.06
CA ALA A 223 -4.74 25.60 -27.12
C ALA A 223 -6.22 25.96 -27.30
N PRO A 224 -6.74 26.99 -26.62
CA PRO A 224 -8.02 27.52 -27.00
C PRO A 224 -7.92 27.86 -28.48
N THR A 225 -8.68 27.16 -29.31
CA THR A 225 -8.95 27.57 -30.67
C THR A 225 -9.59 28.94 -30.53
N GLU A 226 -8.81 30.00 -30.73
CA GLU A 226 -9.34 31.32 -31.02
C GLU A 226 -10.17 31.18 -32.29
N LEU A 227 -11.46 30.92 -32.10
CA LEU A 227 -12.44 31.13 -33.14
C LEU A 227 -12.53 32.64 -33.31
N GLY A 228 -11.78 33.12 -34.29
CA GLY A 228 -12.05 34.39 -34.91
C GLY A 228 -13.50 34.44 -35.42
N SER A 229 -14.18 35.48 -34.99
CA SER A 229 -15.23 36.17 -35.74
C SER A 229 -15.09 37.63 -35.28
N ALA A 230 -14.43 38.52 -36.03
CA ALA A 230 -14.91 39.08 -37.30
C ALA A 230 -16.44 39.26 -37.25
N HIS A 231 -16.89 40.36 -36.66
CA HIS A 231 -17.67 41.42 -37.32
C HIS A 231 -17.79 42.64 -36.40
#